data_AF-A0A7C9A482-F1
#
_entry.id   AF-A0A7C9A482-F1
#
_cell.length_a   1.000
_cell.length_b   1.000
_cell.length_c   1.000
_cell.angle_alpha   90.00
_cell.angle_beta   90.00
_cell.angle_gamma   90.00
#
_symmetry.space_group_name_H-M   'P 1'
#
loop_
_entity.id
_entity.type
_entity.pdbx_description
1 polymer ?
#
loop_
_entity_poly.entity_id
_entity_poly.type
_entity_poly.pdbx_seq_one_letter_code
_entity_poly.pdbx_strand_id
1 'polypeptide(L)'
;SSMKPILDELRVKRGQRVKEFLEIESQIICVCAEIAGNDQFINNAEAQLDEHDLTEKRLAERRSHLEDLQNEKVLRLQKINGHINSVFELSMVMSVDFRAMLAEIHPSLVDPSHVQLKSISNDTLAKLMGSVNSLKQEKQQRLQKVQDLASTLIELWSILETSTIEQKKFKHVTSLISSSADEVSRPGSLSLDIIEMCENQVEQLSTLKASKMKELVLKRQTELEEIYKGAHVDFDSDGARRILIDLIDSGNLDLSDMLNCMDDRIRQAKEQAQSRKDILDKVEKWKHASEEENWLDEYEKDENRYCAGRGVHKNLKRAEKARLMVSKIPSLVENLMSKIKAWEAERGAQFLYDKEPLLRQLEDYTVQRQHREEEKRRTREQKKLQEQLASEKEAVFGSRPNVKKPLGQSNHNTMVGTPVARRVATPSGRLGISGSKERRDSIRVGGLIPVNFVALPKDDPVSRGN
;
A
#
# COMPACT_ATOMS: atom_id res chain seq x y z
N SER A 1 41.93 79.01 -80.55
CA SER A 1 41.23 77.71 -80.55
C SER A 1 40.92 77.23 -79.12
N SER A 2 40.07 77.95 -78.38
CA SER A 2 39.87 77.70 -76.93
C SER A 2 38.76 76.69 -76.60
N MET A 3 37.66 76.65 -77.37
CA MET A 3 36.47 75.86 -77.01
C MET A 3 36.63 74.34 -77.14
N LYS A 4 37.53 73.85 -78.01
CA LYS A 4 37.67 72.41 -78.28
C LYS A 4 38.11 71.59 -77.04
N PRO A 5 39.19 71.93 -76.31
CA PRO A 5 39.56 71.18 -75.10
C PRO A 5 38.45 71.19 -74.03
N ILE A 6 37.71 72.30 -73.88
CA ILE A 6 36.60 72.40 -72.92
C ILE A 6 35.45 71.44 -73.30
N LEU A 7 35.12 71.32 -74.59
CA LEU A 7 34.10 70.37 -75.08
C LEU A 7 34.55 68.91 -74.88
N ASP A 8 35.82 68.61 -75.10
CA ASP A 8 36.35 67.27 -74.91
C ASP A 8 36.47 66.90 -73.41
N GLU A 9 36.79 67.85 -72.53
CA GLU A 9 36.71 67.70 -71.07
C GLU A 9 35.26 67.42 -70.59
N LEU A 10 34.29 68.17 -71.10
CA LEU A 10 32.87 67.97 -70.78
C LEU A 10 32.34 66.61 -71.29
N ARG A 11 32.85 66.11 -72.42
CA ARG A 11 32.56 64.75 -72.91
C ARG A 11 33.09 63.68 -71.97
N VAL A 12 34.33 63.80 -71.50
CA VAL A 12 34.91 62.89 -70.50
C VAL A 12 34.11 62.92 -69.21
N LYS A 13 33.74 64.11 -68.72
CA LYS A 13 32.88 64.27 -67.53
C LYS A 13 31.48 63.66 -67.72
N ARG A 14 30.86 63.77 -68.90
CA ARG A 14 29.58 63.06 -69.21
C ARG A 14 29.77 61.54 -69.18
N GLY A 15 30.80 61.02 -69.85
CA GLY A 15 31.07 59.58 -69.90
C GLY A 15 31.33 58.98 -68.52
N GLN A 16 32.08 59.68 -67.67
CA GLN A 16 32.33 59.28 -66.28
C GLN A 16 31.04 59.26 -65.45
N ARG A 17 30.18 60.28 -65.55
CA ARG A 17 28.86 60.27 -64.88
C ARG A 17 27.96 59.13 -65.37
N VAL A 18 27.91 58.86 -66.67
CA VAL A 18 27.16 57.72 -67.24
C VAL A 18 27.65 56.39 -66.66
N LYS A 19 28.96 56.21 -66.51
CA LYS A 19 29.53 55.02 -65.86
C LYS A 19 29.10 54.94 -64.38
N GLU A 20 29.21 56.03 -63.63
CA GLU A 20 28.80 56.06 -62.21
C GLU A 20 27.30 55.74 -62.04
N PHE A 21 26.43 56.24 -62.93
CA PHE A 21 25.02 55.89 -62.94
C PHE A 21 24.77 54.40 -63.25
N LEU A 22 25.42 53.83 -64.28
CA LEU A 22 25.33 52.40 -64.60
C LEU A 22 25.76 51.53 -63.41
N GLU A 23 26.84 51.91 -62.74
CA GLU A 23 27.41 51.18 -61.60
C GLU A 23 26.47 51.23 -60.37
N ILE A 24 25.83 52.36 -60.11
CA ILE A 24 24.88 52.52 -58.99
C ILE A 24 23.55 51.80 -59.29
N GLU A 25 22.96 51.98 -60.48
CA GLU A 25 21.70 51.32 -60.86
C GLU A 25 21.87 49.79 -60.93
N SER A 26 23.03 49.29 -61.39
CA SER A 26 23.40 47.87 -61.32
C SER A 26 23.44 47.35 -59.88
N GLN A 27 24.08 48.08 -58.95
CA GLN A 27 24.10 47.70 -57.53
C GLN A 27 22.70 47.74 -56.89
N ILE A 28 21.86 48.73 -57.24
CA ILE A 28 20.46 48.80 -56.81
C ILE A 28 19.68 47.57 -57.29
N ILE A 29 19.80 47.21 -58.57
CA ILE A 29 19.14 46.03 -59.17
C ILE A 29 19.55 44.75 -58.45
N CYS A 30 20.86 44.55 -58.21
CA CYS A 30 21.37 43.39 -57.48
C CYS A 30 20.80 43.30 -56.06
N VAL A 31 20.86 44.38 -55.27
CA VAL A 31 20.37 44.37 -53.89
C VAL A 31 18.85 44.20 -53.82
N CYS A 32 18.09 44.81 -54.75
CA CYS A 32 16.65 44.59 -54.87
C CYS A 32 16.29 43.14 -55.23
N ALA A 33 17.08 42.47 -56.08
CA ALA A 33 16.88 41.07 -56.43
C ALA A 33 17.12 40.14 -55.22
N GLU A 34 18.20 40.34 -54.46
CA GLU A 34 18.46 39.62 -53.21
C GLU A 34 17.32 39.84 -52.18
N ILE A 35 16.89 41.09 -52.00
CA ILE A 35 15.79 41.51 -51.12
C ILE A 35 14.44 40.87 -51.50
N ALA A 36 14.25 40.57 -52.79
CA ALA A 36 13.10 39.83 -53.31
C ALA A 36 13.23 38.30 -53.23
N GLY A 37 14.46 37.76 -53.14
CA GLY A 37 14.74 36.32 -53.27
C GLY A 37 14.91 35.84 -54.73
N ASN A 38 15.18 36.77 -55.66
CA ASN A 38 15.30 36.52 -57.09
C ASN A 38 16.77 36.33 -57.54
N ASP A 39 17.62 35.75 -56.69
CA ASP A 39 19.08 35.63 -56.90
C ASP A 39 19.45 35.01 -58.27
N GLN A 40 18.63 34.07 -58.75
CA GLN A 40 18.81 33.39 -60.04
C GLN A 40 18.68 34.33 -61.26
N PHE A 41 18.09 35.51 -61.10
CA PHE A 41 17.86 36.49 -62.17
C PHE A 41 18.87 37.64 -62.19
N ILE A 42 19.75 37.75 -61.18
CA ILE A 42 20.74 38.85 -61.06
C ILE A 42 21.61 38.99 -62.33
N ASN A 43 21.97 37.86 -62.96
CA ASN A 43 22.82 37.85 -64.16
C ASN A 43 22.13 38.33 -65.45
N ASN A 44 20.81 38.57 -65.44
CA ASN A 44 20.02 38.86 -66.64
C ASN A 44 19.39 40.27 -66.66
N ALA A 45 19.66 41.11 -65.65
CA ALA A 45 19.02 42.41 -65.49
C ALA A 45 19.96 43.55 -65.94
N GLU A 46 19.77 44.06 -67.17
CA GLU A 46 20.52 45.21 -67.67
C GLU A 46 20.08 46.52 -66.99
N ALA A 47 21.05 47.30 -66.50
CA ALA A 47 20.81 48.61 -65.89
C ALA A 47 20.43 49.66 -66.94
N GLN A 48 19.13 49.89 -67.13
CA GLN A 48 18.62 50.90 -68.07
C GLN A 48 18.82 52.31 -67.52
N LEU A 49 19.50 53.18 -68.28
CA LEU A 49 19.65 54.60 -67.94
C LEU A 49 18.71 55.51 -68.72
N ASP A 50 18.21 56.51 -68.01
CA ASP A 50 17.61 57.71 -68.58
C ASP A 50 18.73 58.70 -68.97
N GLU A 51 19.10 58.71 -70.25
CA GLU A 51 20.16 59.60 -70.77
C GLU A 51 19.84 61.10 -70.69
N HIS A 52 18.58 61.48 -70.42
CA HIS A 52 18.13 62.87 -70.47
C HIS A 52 18.48 63.67 -69.20
N ASP A 53 18.72 63.00 -68.07
CA ASP A 53 18.98 63.65 -66.78
C ASP A 53 20.14 62.97 -66.03
N LEU A 54 21.33 63.49 -66.29
CA LEU A 54 22.59 63.12 -65.64
C LEU A 54 22.99 64.18 -64.59
N THR A 55 22.01 64.74 -63.87
CA THR A 55 22.25 65.78 -62.87
C THR A 55 22.90 65.24 -61.59
N GLU A 56 23.71 66.07 -60.93
CA GLU A 56 24.38 65.72 -59.67
C GLU A 56 23.39 65.52 -58.53
N LYS A 57 22.22 66.17 -58.59
CA LYS A 57 21.08 65.94 -57.68
C LYS A 57 20.54 64.51 -57.82
N ARG A 58 20.23 64.06 -59.05
CA ARG A 58 19.76 62.70 -59.29
C ARG A 58 20.81 61.65 -58.97
N LEU A 59 22.08 61.93 -59.20
CA LEU A 59 23.19 61.05 -58.80
C LEU A 59 23.27 60.91 -57.27
N ALA A 60 23.06 61.99 -56.52
CA ALA A 60 22.98 61.95 -55.06
C ALA A 60 21.73 61.19 -54.56
N GLU A 61 20.57 61.38 -55.19
CA GLU A 61 19.33 60.63 -54.89
C GLU A 61 19.50 59.13 -55.10
N ARG A 62 20.16 58.71 -56.20
CA ARG A 62 20.48 57.29 -56.42
C ARG A 62 21.51 56.73 -55.44
N ARG A 63 22.51 57.53 -55.03
CA ARG A 63 23.45 57.14 -53.96
C ARG A 63 22.74 56.92 -52.63
N SER A 64 21.84 57.84 -52.24
CA SER A 64 21.01 57.70 -51.04
C SER A 64 20.15 56.44 -51.09
N HIS A 65 19.48 56.18 -52.21
CA HIS A 65 18.63 54.99 -52.34
C HIS A 65 19.42 53.67 -52.26
N LEU A 66 20.64 53.64 -52.83
CA LEU A 66 21.55 52.50 -52.70
C LEU A 66 22.02 52.31 -51.25
N GLU A 67 22.32 53.39 -50.52
CA GLU A 67 22.67 53.36 -49.10
C GLU A 67 21.49 52.84 -48.24
N ASP A 68 20.26 53.31 -48.49
CA ASP A 68 19.05 52.81 -47.82
C ASP A 68 18.84 51.30 -48.03
N LEU A 69 19.01 50.81 -49.26
CA LEU A 69 18.89 49.39 -49.60
C LEU A 69 20.01 48.54 -48.97
N GLN A 70 21.24 49.04 -48.93
CA GLN A 70 22.36 48.37 -48.25
C GLN A 70 22.11 48.29 -46.73
N ASN A 71 21.58 49.35 -46.12
CA ASN A 71 21.16 49.37 -44.72
C ASN A 71 20.01 48.36 -44.46
N GLU A 72 19.01 48.27 -45.35
CA GLU A 72 17.95 47.26 -45.23
C GLU A 72 18.52 45.83 -45.32
N LYS A 73 19.42 45.56 -46.27
CA LYS A 73 20.10 44.25 -46.40
C LYS A 73 20.83 43.85 -45.12
N VAL A 74 21.57 44.77 -44.49
CA VAL A 74 22.25 44.54 -43.21
C VAL A 74 21.24 44.22 -42.10
N LEU A 75 20.16 45.00 -41.98
CA LEU A 75 19.10 44.76 -40.98
C LEU A 75 18.36 43.43 -41.18
N ARG A 76 18.14 43.01 -42.44
CA ARG A 76 17.55 41.69 -42.78
C ARG A 76 18.48 40.54 -42.39
N LEU A 77 19.78 40.65 -42.71
CA LEU A 77 20.78 39.65 -42.31
C LEU A 77 20.88 39.52 -40.79
N GLN A 78 20.84 40.63 -40.05
CA GLN A 78 20.81 40.62 -38.58
C GLN A 78 19.55 39.92 -38.04
N LYS A 79 18.36 40.22 -38.57
CA LYS A 79 17.11 39.54 -38.19
C LYS A 79 17.16 38.04 -38.45
N ILE A 80 17.61 37.63 -39.65
CA ILE A 80 17.76 36.22 -40.01
C ILE A 80 18.72 35.51 -39.06
N ASN A 81 19.88 36.10 -38.76
CA ASN A 81 20.84 35.49 -37.84
C ASN A 81 20.29 35.39 -36.40
N GLY A 82 19.56 36.41 -35.94
CA GLY A 82 18.86 36.38 -34.64
C GLY A 82 17.77 35.30 -34.58
N HIS A 83 17.00 35.11 -35.65
CA HIS A 83 16.00 34.04 -35.71
C HIS A 83 16.63 32.65 -35.87
N ILE A 84 17.71 32.48 -36.64
CA ILE A 84 18.45 31.20 -36.72
C ILE A 84 18.98 30.81 -35.34
N ASN A 85 19.58 31.75 -34.59
CA ASN A 85 20.00 31.51 -33.22
C ASN A 85 18.81 31.16 -32.31
N SER A 86 17.66 31.81 -32.50
CA SER A 86 16.43 31.47 -31.76
C SER A 86 15.95 30.04 -32.06
N VAL A 87 15.95 29.61 -33.33
CA VAL A 87 15.65 28.22 -33.71
C VAL A 87 16.66 27.25 -33.10
N PHE A 88 17.96 27.59 -33.10
CA PHE A 88 19.01 26.76 -32.53
C PHE A 88 18.83 26.50 -31.03
N GLU A 89 18.65 27.55 -30.22
CA GLU A 89 18.45 27.41 -28.77
C GLU A 89 17.18 26.62 -28.43
N LEU A 90 16.08 26.86 -29.16
CA LEU A 90 14.83 26.09 -29.01
C LEU A 90 15.02 24.62 -29.41
N SER A 91 15.76 24.36 -30.48
CA SER A 91 16.10 23.00 -30.95
C SER A 91 16.94 22.25 -29.92
N MET A 92 17.94 22.90 -29.31
CA MET A 92 18.78 22.29 -28.28
C MET A 92 17.98 21.89 -27.05
N VAL A 93 17.07 22.74 -26.56
CA VAL A 93 16.27 22.44 -25.35
C VAL A 93 15.29 21.29 -25.58
N MET A 94 14.71 21.20 -26.78
CA MET A 94 13.69 20.20 -27.14
C MET A 94 14.23 18.96 -27.88
N SER A 95 15.54 18.89 -28.13
CA SER A 95 16.20 17.86 -28.97
C SER A 95 15.57 17.68 -30.36
N VAL A 96 15.16 18.77 -31.02
CA VAL A 96 14.61 18.74 -32.39
C VAL A 96 15.74 18.93 -33.42
N ASP A 97 15.64 18.31 -34.59
CA ASP A 97 16.66 18.47 -35.64
C ASP A 97 16.64 19.87 -36.27
N PHE A 98 17.52 20.72 -35.75
CA PHE A 98 17.86 22.04 -36.27
C PHE A 98 18.18 22.07 -37.77
N ARG A 99 18.87 21.04 -38.30
CA ARG A 99 19.28 20.99 -39.72
C ARG A 99 18.09 20.70 -40.63
N ALA A 100 17.23 19.76 -40.24
CA ALA A 100 15.99 19.49 -40.96
C ALA A 100 15.09 20.74 -41.03
N MET A 101 14.86 21.40 -39.89
CA MET A 101 14.02 22.61 -39.87
C MET A 101 14.60 23.77 -40.70
N LEU A 102 15.91 23.98 -40.70
CA LEU A 102 16.52 24.99 -41.60
C LEU A 102 16.40 24.60 -43.08
N ALA A 103 16.48 23.31 -43.42
CA ALA A 103 16.32 22.83 -44.80
C ALA A 103 14.89 23.04 -45.33
N GLU A 104 13.88 22.82 -44.48
CA GLU A 104 12.46 23.07 -44.78
C GLU A 104 12.16 24.56 -45.00
N ILE A 105 12.82 25.45 -44.25
CA ILE A 105 12.66 26.91 -44.39
C ILE A 105 13.31 27.41 -45.69
N HIS A 106 14.61 27.15 -45.88
CA HIS A 106 15.33 27.41 -47.12
C HIS A 106 16.71 26.71 -47.14
N PRO A 107 17.05 25.89 -48.17
CA PRO A 107 18.30 25.12 -48.20
C PRO A 107 19.60 25.92 -47.95
N SER A 108 19.68 27.18 -48.41
CA SER A 108 20.89 28.00 -48.21
C SER A 108 21.10 28.50 -46.77
N LEU A 109 20.22 28.16 -45.83
CA LEU A 109 20.43 28.39 -44.40
C LEU A 109 21.23 27.26 -43.73
N VAL A 110 21.31 26.07 -44.36
CA VAL A 110 21.91 24.85 -43.78
C VAL A 110 23.43 24.79 -43.95
N ASP A 111 23.96 25.43 -45.01
CA ASP A 111 25.36 25.36 -45.39
C ASP A 111 26.13 26.63 -44.93
N PRO A 112 27.10 26.51 -44.01
CA PRO A 112 27.91 27.64 -43.56
C PRO A 112 28.97 28.10 -44.58
N SER A 113 29.25 27.33 -45.65
CA SER A 113 30.25 27.71 -46.65
C SER A 113 29.78 28.83 -47.58
N HIS A 114 28.47 28.90 -47.84
CA HIS A 114 27.84 29.89 -48.72
C HIS A 114 27.23 31.07 -47.94
N VAL A 115 28.02 31.69 -47.04
CA VAL A 115 27.62 32.87 -46.23
C VAL A 115 26.98 33.99 -47.07
N GLN A 116 27.40 34.12 -48.33
CA GLN A 116 26.99 35.16 -49.28
C GLN A 116 25.66 34.88 -50.01
N LEU A 117 25.05 33.69 -49.83
CA LEU A 117 23.80 33.26 -50.50
C LEU A 117 22.67 32.87 -49.53
N LYS A 118 22.71 33.36 -48.27
CA LYS A 118 21.58 33.24 -47.35
C LYS A 118 20.42 34.09 -47.87
N SER A 119 19.30 33.46 -48.22
CA SER A 119 18.10 34.16 -48.72
C SER A 119 17.64 35.23 -47.73
N ILE A 120 17.66 36.50 -48.15
CA ILE A 120 17.20 37.65 -47.37
C ILE A 120 15.75 38.06 -47.70
N SER A 121 15.02 37.19 -48.39
CA SER A 121 13.66 37.47 -48.87
C SER A 121 12.63 37.59 -47.73
N ASN A 122 11.54 38.31 -48.01
CA ASN A 122 10.42 38.43 -47.08
C ASN A 122 9.77 37.07 -46.76
N ASP A 123 9.73 36.14 -47.72
CA ASP A 123 9.22 34.78 -47.53
C ASP A 123 10.09 33.97 -46.56
N THR A 124 11.42 33.97 -46.75
CA THR A 124 12.34 33.28 -45.83
C THR A 124 12.29 33.88 -44.43
N LEU A 125 12.21 35.21 -44.30
CA LEU A 125 11.99 35.89 -43.02
C LEU A 125 10.66 35.49 -42.35
N ALA A 126 9.56 35.44 -43.12
CA ALA A 126 8.23 35.09 -42.60
C ALA A 126 8.16 33.62 -42.14
N LYS A 127 8.67 32.69 -42.94
CA LYS A 127 8.78 31.26 -42.60
C LYS A 127 9.60 31.06 -41.33
N LEU A 128 10.79 31.65 -41.29
CA LEU A 128 11.71 31.54 -40.16
C LEU A 128 11.12 32.14 -38.87
N MET A 129 10.39 33.26 -38.95
CA MET A 129 9.63 33.81 -37.82
C MET A 129 8.48 32.89 -37.39
N GLY A 130 7.77 32.29 -38.34
CA GLY A 130 6.74 31.28 -38.09
C GLY A 130 7.29 30.07 -37.33
N SER A 131 8.42 29.53 -37.77
CA SER A 131 9.12 28.42 -37.10
C SER A 131 9.55 28.78 -35.68
N VAL A 132 10.12 29.98 -35.45
CA VAL A 132 10.45 30.45 -34.08
C VAL A 132 9.22 30.53 -33.19
N ASN A 133 8.09 31.01 -33.70
CA ASN A 133 6.85 31.11 -32.92
C ASN A 133 6.26 29.72 -32.62
N SER A 134 6.27 28.81 -33.60
CA SER A 134 5.83 27.42 -33.43
C SER A 134 6.67 26.69 -32.37
N LEU A 135 8.00 26.80 -32.45
CA LEU A 135 8.93 26.19 -31.49
C LEU A 135 8.80 26.79 -30.08
N LYS A 136 8.47 28.08 -29.94
CA LYS A 136 8.14 28.69 -28.63
C LYS A 136 6.84 28.12 -28.05
N GLN A 137 5.81 27.97 -28.88
CA GLN A 137 4.55 27.35 -28.46
C GLN A 137 4.74 25.89 -28.05
N GLU A 138 5.49 25.12 -28.84
CA GLU A 138 5.82 23.72 -28.51
C GLU A 138 6.64 23.62 -27.22
N LYS A 139 7.64 24.50 -27.02
CA LYS A 139 8.41 24.56 -25.77
C LYS A 139 7.52 24.77 -24.55
N GLN A 140 6.55 25.68 -24.64
CA GLN A 140 5.57 25.94 -23.58
C GLN A 140 4.67 24.72 -23.32
N GLN A 141 4.20 24.05 -24.37
CA GLN A 141 3.36 22.85 -24.25
C GLN A 141 4.12 21.66 -23.64
N ARG A 142 5.35 21.42 -24.11
CA ARG A 142 6.25 20.40 -23.55
C ARG A 142 6.61 20.70 -22.09
N LEU A 143 6.90 21.95 -21.75
CA LEU A 143 7.16 22.35 -20.37
C LEU A 143 5.96 22.09 -19.46
N GLN A 144 4.75 22.53 -19.85
CA GLN A 144 3.54 22.27 -19.07
C GLN A 144 3.33 20.77 -18.84
N LYS A 145 3.43 19.95 -19.89
CA LYS A 145 3.31 18.49 -19.80
C LYS A 145 4.35 17.89 -18.82
N VAL A 146 5.59 18.36 -18.85
CA VAL A 146 6.63 17.93 -17.89
C VAL A 146 6.32 18.38 -16.47
N GLN A 147 5.75 19.57 -16.25
CA GLN A 147 5.35 20.08 -14.94
C GLN A 147 4.17 19.29 -14.34
N ASP A 148 3.18 18.95 -15.17
CA ASP A 148 2.02 18.12 -14.78
C ASP A 148 2.46 16.69 -14.42
N LEU A 149 3.31 16.07 -15.25
CA LEU A 149 3.91 14.76 -14.99
C LEU A 149 4.80 14.79 -13.73
N ALA A 150 5.62 15.82 -13.54
CA ALA A 150 6.46 15.96 -12.36
C ALA A 150 5.64 16.10 -11.07
N SER A 151 4.48 16.76 -11.14
CA SER A 151 3.56 16.92 -10.00
C SER A 151 2.89 15.59 -9.65
N THR A 152 2.33 14.89 -10.62
CA THR A 152 1.72 13.55 -10.41
C THR A 152 2.75 12.50 -9.95
N LEU A 153 4.02 12.60 -10.38
CA LEU A 153 5.11 11.78 -9.83
C LEU A 153 5.34 12.04 -8.34
N ILE A 154 5.33 13.30 -7.86
CA ILE A 154 5.46 13.61 -6.43
C ILE A 154 4.29 13.02 -5.64
N GLU A 155 3.06 13.19 -6.12
CA GLU A 155 1.86 12.64 -5.47
C GLU A 155 1.92 11.11 -5.36
N LEU A 156 2.28 10.43 -6.46
CA LEU A 156 2.43 8.98 -6.47
C LEU A 156 3.57 8.50 -5.57
N TRP A 157 4.72 9.18 -5.54
CA TRP A 157 5.81 8.84 -4.62
C TRP A 157 5.42 9.03 -3.14
N SER A 158 4.61 10.04 -2.84
CA SER A 158 4.08 10.30 -1.50
C SER A 158 3.06 9.24 -1.06
N ILE A 159 2.19 8.79 -1.98
CA ILE A 159 1.18 7.74 -1.72
C ILE A 159 1.82 6.34 -1.62
N LEU A 160 2.90 6.08 -2.37
CA LEU A 160 3.50 4.75 -2.50
C LEU A 160 4.74 4.52 -1.61
N GLU A 161 5.19 5.56 -0.92
CA GLU A 161 6.45 5.61 -0.14
C GLU A 161 7.69 5.24 -0.97
N THR A 162 7.73 5.70 -2.24
CA THR A 162 8.77 5.35 -3.22
C THR A 162 10.17 5.78 -2.77
N SER A 163 11.19 4.97 -3.02
CA SER A 163 12.53 5.20 -2.44
C SER A 163 13.20 6.47 -2.97
N THR A 164 13.98 7.13 -2.11
CA THR A 164 14.74 8.33 -2.48
C THR A 164 15.80 8.08 -3.56
N ILE A 165 16.17 6.82 -3.81
CA ILE A 165 17.08 6.41 -4.90
C ILE A 165 16.36 6.48 -6.25
N GLU A 166 15.10 6.06 -6.32
CA GLU A 166 14.26 6.13 -7.52
C GLU A 166 13.86 7.57 -7.82
N GLN A 167 13.39 8.30 -6.80
CA GLN A 167 13.13 9.75 -6.89
C GLN A 167 14.37 10.53 -7.39
N LYS A 168 15.60 10.11 -7.01
CA LYS A 168 16.84 10.78 -7.42
C LYS A 168 17.02 10.80 -8.95
N LYS A 169 16.52 9.80 -9.68
CA LYS A 169 16.60 9.75 -11.15
C LYS A 169 15.88 10.96 -11.78
N PHE A 170 14.69 11.29 -11.27
CA PHE A 170 13.78 12.29 -11.81
C PHE A 170 13.99 13.71 -11.27
N LYS A 171 14.96 13.95 -10.37
CA LYS A 171 15.21 15.28 -9.79
C LYS A 171 15.37 16.42 -10.80
N HIS A 172 15.87 16.12 -12.00
CA HIS A 172 16.06 17.09 -13.09
C HIS A 172 14.73 17.50 -13.76
N VAL A 173 13.70 16.65 -13.68
CA VAL A 173 12.31 16.94 -14.06
C VAL A 173 11.59 17.62 -12.91
N THR A 174 11.73 17.12 -11.67
CA THR A 174 11.16 17.74 -10.47
C THR A 174 11.58 19.21 -10.29
N SER A 175 12.81 19.58 -10.69
CA SER A 175 13.28 20.96 -10.65
C SER A 175 12.59 21.92 -11.63
N LEU A 176 11.92 21.40 -12.67
CA LEU A 176 11.25 22.22 -13.70
C LEU A 176 9.85 22.67 -13.28
N ILE A 177 9.27 22.12 -12.21
CA ILE A 177 7.92 22.47 -11.71
C ILE A 177 7.77 23.98 -11.48
N SER A 178 8.81 24.65 -10.98
CA SER A 178 8.79 26.08 -10.68
C SER A 178 9.43 26.96 -11.76
N SER A 179 9.91 26.39 -12.88
CA SER A 179 10.65 27.13 -13.90
C SER A 179 9.74 27.79 -14.94
N SER A 180 10.08 29.02 -15.35
CA SER A 180 9.43 29.65 -16.51
C SER A 180 10.01 29.16 -17.84
N ALA A 181 9.26 29.30 -18.93
CA ALA A 181 9.71 28.86 -20.26
C ALA A 181 10.95 29.61 -20.78
N ASP A 182 11.26 30.80 -20.27
CA ASP A 182 12.47 31.54 -20.64
C ASP A 182 13.71 31.09 -19.83
N GLU A 183 13.54 30.61 -18.60
CA GLU A 183 14.63 30.05 -17.77
C GLU A 183 15.15 28.71 -18.31
N VAL A 184 14.27 27.88 -18.89
CA VAL A 184 14.60 26.52 -19.34
C VAL A 184 15.50 26.59 -20.58
N SER A 185 16.80 26.57 -20.32
CA SER A 185 17.91 26.70 -21.30
C SER A 185 18.78 25.45 -21.40
N ARG A 186 18.56 24.45 -20.54
CA ARG A 186 19.35 23.21 -20.53
C ARG A 186 19.05 22.35 -21.77
N PRO A 187 20.06 21.97 -22.58
CA PRO A 187 19.85 21.07 -23.72
C PRO A 187 19.21 19.74 -23.32
N GLY A 188 18.28 19.26 -24.15
CA GLY A 188 17.52 18.02 -23.95
C GLY A 188 16.59 17.99 -22.73
N SER A 189 16.40 19.09 -22.01
CA SER A 189 15.53 19.10 -20.81
C SER A 189 14.04 18.96 -21.13
N LEU A 190 13.63 19.23 -22.38
CA LEU A 190 12.27 19.03 -22.90
C LEU A 190 12.28 18.13 -24.14
N SER A 191 13.17 17.12 -24.21
CA SER A 191 13.14 16.11 -25.28
C SER A 191 11.91 15.20 -25.15
N LEU A 192 11.54 14.54 -26.25
CA LEU A 192 10.45 13.55 -26.23
C LEU A 192 10.80 12.36 -25.32
N ASP A 193 12.06 11.89 -25.35
CA ASP A 193 12.56 10.82 -24.48
C ASP A 193 12.41 11.12 -22.97
N ILE A 194 12.60 12.38 -22.55
CA ILE A 194 12.37 12.77 -21.14
C ILE A 194 10.87 12.76 -20.79
N ILE A 195 10.02 13.21 -21.71
CA ILE A 195 8.56 13.18 -21.55
C ILE A 195 8.06 11.72 -21.47
N GLU A 196 8.46 10.88 -22.42
CA GLU A 196 8.15 9.45 -22.48
C GLU A 196 8.65 8.71 -21.24
N MET A 197 9.87 8.98 -20.76
CA MET A 197 10.40 8.41 -19.52
C MET A 197 9.54 8.78 -18.30
N CYS A 198 8.95 9.99 -18.27
CA CYS A 198 8.06 10.41 -17.20
C CYS A 198 6.66 9.79 -17.31
N GLU A 199 6.10 9.71 -18.52
CA GLU A 199 4.81 9.04 -18.77
C GLU A 199 4.87 7.56 -18.37
N ASN A 200 5.89 6.83 -18.84
CA ASN A 200 6.14 5.44 -18.47
C ASN A 200 6.31 5.29 -16.94
N GLN A 201 6.96 6.24 -16.26
CA GLN A 201 7.14 6.17 -14.81
C GLN A 201 5.83 6.42 -14.04
N VAL A 202 4.99 7.35 -14.52
CA VAL A 202 3.64 7.60 -13.98
C VAL A 202 2.74 6.38 -14.17
N GLU A 203 2.77 5.75 -15.34
CA GLU A 203 2.02 4.51 -15.62
C GLU A 203 2.46 3.35 -14.71
N GLN A 204 3.77 3.13 -14.56
CA GLN A 204 4.32 2.11 -13.65
C GLN A 204 3.94 2.35 -12.18
N LEU A 205 3.88 3.60 -11.74
CA LEU A 205 3.46 3.93 -10.38
C LEU A 205 1.93 3.85 -10.21
N SER A 206 1.15 4.21 -11.23
CA SER A 206 -0.31 4.09 -11.24
C SER A 206 -0.76 2.62 -11.22
N THR A 207 -0.14 1.76 -12.03
CA THR A 207 -0.38 0.31 -12.01
C THR A 207 0.08 -0.34 -10.70
N LEU A 208 1.21 0.08 -10.13
CA LEU A 208 1.64 -0.33 -8.78
C LEU A 208 0.65 0.11 -7.69
N LYS A 209 0.10 1.33 -7.78
CA LYS A 209 -0.95 1.84 -6.88
C LYS A 209 -2.21 0.99 -6.96
N ALA A 210 -2.73 0.71 -8.16
CA ALA A 210 -3.88 -0.15 -8.36
C ALA A 210 -3.65 -1.57 -7.81
N SER A 211 -2.46 -2.14 -8.02
CA SER A 211 -2.07 -3.45 -7.48
C SER A 211 -2.04 -3.46 -5.94
N LYS A 212 -1.40 -2.48 -5.29
CA LYS A 212 -1.43 -2.32 -3.82
C LYS A 212 -2.86 -2.11 -3.30
N MET A 213 -3.71 -1.36 -4.00
CA MET A 213 -5.11 -1.16 -3.61
C MET A 213 -5.91 -2.47 -3.70
N LYS A 214 -5.73 -3.28 -4.75
CA LYS A 214 -6.32 -4.63 -4.86
C LYS A 214 -5.86 -5.54 -3.71
N GLU A 215 -4.57 -5.53 -3.37
CA GLU A 215 -4.04 -6.28 -2.21
C GLU A 215 -4.71 -5.84 -0.90
N LEU A 216 -4.83 -4.53 -0.66
CA LEU A 216 -5.49 -3.99 0.54
C LEU A 216 -6.97 -4.39 0.62
N VAL A 217 -7.72 -4.35 -0.50
CA VAL A 217 -9.13 -4.79 -0.54
C VAL A 217 -9.24 -6.27 -0.16
N LEU A 218 -8.42 -7.14 -0.75
CA LEU A 218 -8.41 -8.57 -0.43
C LEU A 218 -8.01 -8.81 1.04
N LYS A 219 -7.07 -8.04 1.58
CA LYS A 219 -6.68 -8.08 3.00
C LYS A 219 -7.80 -7.66 3.94
N ARG A 220 -8.61 -6.66 3.57
CA ARG A 220 -9.82 -6.28 4.30
C ARG A 220 -10.91 -7.34 4.22
N GLN A 221 -11.05 -8.03 3.10
CA GLN A 221 -11.96 -9.17 2.97
C GLN A 221 -11.52 -10.34 3.87
N THR A 222 -10.22 -10.63 4.00
CA THR A 222 -9.74 -11.61 4.99
C THR A 222 -9.95 -11.16 6.45
N GLU A 223 -9.74 -9.88 6.77
CA GLU A 223 -10.05 -9.32 8.10
C GLU A 223 -11.53 -9.53 8.47
N LEU A 224 -12.43 -9.22 7.53
CA LEU A 224 -13.88 -9.40 7.68
C LEU A 224 -14.28 -10.85 7.96
N GLU A 225 -13.68 -11.80 7.24
CA GLU A 225 -13.92 -13.24 7.41
C GLU A 225 -13.38 -13.78 8.74
N GLU A 226 -12.20 -13.35 9.18
CA GLU A 226 -11.65 -13.72 10.49
C GLU A 226 -12.55 -13.25 11.64
N ILE A 227 -13.14 -12.05 11.52
CA ILE A 227 -14.10 -11.52 12.50
C ILE A 227 -15.38 -12.35 12.54
N TYR A 228 -16.01 -12.66 11.39
CA TYR A 228 -17.22 -13.48 11.36
C TYR A 228 -16.98 -14.90 11.87
N LYS A 229 -15.85 -15.52 11.48
CA LYS A 229 -15.42 -16.84 11.95
C LYS A 229 -15.19 -16.85 13.47
N GLY A 230 -14.47 -15.85 14.01
CA GLY A 230 -14.27 -15.70 15.45
C GLY A 230 -15.56 -15.43 16.24
N ALA A 231 -16.55 -14.82 15.59
CA ALA A 231 -17.89 -14.59 16.15
C ALA A 231 -18.86 -15.77 15.99
N HIS A 232 -18.45 -16.88 15.35
CA HIS A 232 -19.32 -18.01 14.97
C HIS A 232 -20.57 -17.60 14.18
N VAL A 233 -20.45 -16.55 13.36
CA VAL A 233 -21.51 -16.03 12.49
C VAL A 233 -21.42 -16.75 11.14
N ASP A 234 -22.56 -17.17 10.58
CA ASP A 234 -22.58 -17.73 9.24
C ASP A 234 -22.31 -16.63 8.19
N PHE A 235 -21.35 -16.89 7.31
CA PHE A 235 -20.91 -15.97 6.27
C PHE A 235 -20.36 -16.78 5.09
N ASP A 236 -20.89 -16.56 3.89
CA ASP A 236 -20.37 -17.16 2.65
C ASP A 236 -19.08 -16.47 2.22
N SER A 237 -17.98 -16.83 2.88
CA SER A 237 -16.61 -16.41 2.59
C SER A 237 -16.25 -16.58 1.11
N ASP A 238 -16.53 -17.76 0.53
CA ASP A 238 -16.11 -18.08 -0.83
C ASP A 238 -16.99 -17.41 -1.89
N GLY A 239 -18.30 -17.30 -1.69
CA GLY A 239 -19.19 -16.52 -2.55
C GLY A 239 -18.83 -15.04 -2.52
N ALA A 240 -18.67 -14.45 -1.32
CA ALA A 240 -18.29 -13.05 -1.16
C ALA A 240 -16.92 -12.75 -1.77
N ARG A 241 -15.93 -13.64 -1.60
CA ARG A 241 -14.59 -13.53 -2.20
C ARG A 241 -14.64 -13.56 -3.73
N ARG A 242 -15.42 -14.46 -4.34
CA ARG A 242 -15.56 -14.53 -5.81
C ARG A 242 -16.19 -13.26 -6.37
N ILE A 243 -17.34 -12.86 -5.82
CA ILE A 243 -18.04 -11.62 -6.23
C ILE A 243 -17.11 -10.40 -6.11
N LEU A 244 -16.28 -10.32 -5.07
CA LEU A 244 -15.32 -9.24 -4.89
C LEU A 244 -14.19 -9.27 -5.94
N ILE A 245 -13.66 -10.44 -6.28
CA ILE A 245 -12.62 -10.60 -7.31
C ILE A 245 -13.19 -10.24 -8.69
N ASP A 246 -14.35 -10.81 -9.06
CA ASP A 246 -15.04 -10.55 -10.32
C ASP A 246 -15.34 -9.05 -10.50
N LEU A 247 -15.74 -8.38 -9.40
CA LEU A 247 -16.03 -6.94 -9.38
C LEU A 247 -14.78 -6.08 -9.57
N ILE A 248 -13.66 -6.43 -8.92
CA ILE A 248 -12.36 -5.76 -9.10
C ILE A 248 -11.86 -5.94 -10.55
N ASP A 249 -11.88 -7.17 -11.05
CA ASP A 249 -11.34 -7.48 -12.38
C ASP A 249 -12.26 -7.02 -13.53
N SER A 250 -13.50 -6.61 -13.22
CA SER A 250 -14.36 -5.87 -14.15
C SER A 250 -13.92 -4.42 -14.40
N GLY A 251 -13.10 -3.82 -13.53
CA GLY A 251 -12.62 -2.44 -13.63
C GLY A 251 -13.67 -1.33 -13.46
N ASN A 252 -14.93 -1.65 -13.14
CA ASN A 252 -16.05 -0.69 -13.15
C ASN A 252 -16.18 0.18 -11.89
N LEU A 253 -15.37 -0.04 -10.84
CA LEU A 253 -15.45 0.69 -9.57
C LEU A 253 -14.09 1.24 -9.14
N ASP A 254 -14.08 2.38 -8.46
CA ASP A 254 -12.89 2.85 -7.75
C ASP A 254 -12.58 1.92 -6.55
N LEU A 255 -11.32 1.49 -6.48
CA LEU A 255 -10.79 0.71 -5.38
C LEU A 255 -10.74 1.53 -4.07
N SER A 256 -10.73 2.87 -4.14
CA SER A 256 -10.78 3.74 -2.95
C SER A 256 -12.14 3.65 -2.25
N ASP A 257 -13.24 3.83 -3.00
CA ASP A 257 -14.60 3.66 -2.48
C ASP A 257 -14.86 2.22 -2.03
N MET A 258 -14.32 1.24 -2.76
CA MET A 258 -14.38 -0.16 -2.34
C MET A 258 -13.69 -0.40 -0.99
N LEU A 259 -12.52 0.21 -0.72
CA LEU A 259 -11.86 0.14 0.59
C LEU A 259 -12.71 0.77 1.69
N ASN A 260 -13.32 1.93 1.44
CA ASN A 260 -14.22 2.59 2.40
C ASN A 260 -15.43 1.71 2.75
N CYS A 261 -16.08 1.12 1.74
CA CYS A 261 -17.18 0.17 1.95
C CYS A 261 -16.74 -1.09 2.71
N MET A 262 -15.51 -1.57 2.50
CA MET A 262 -14.95 -2.71 3.23
C MET A 262 -14.66 -2.38 4.70
N ASP A 263 -14.12 -1.19 5.01
CA ASP A 263 -13.95 -0.73 6.40
C ASP A 263 -15.30 -0.60 7.13
N ASP A 264 -16.35 -0.15 6.45
CA ASP A 264 -17.70 -0.10 7.03
C ASP A 264 -18.30 -1.49 7.30
N ARG A 265 -18.07 -2.47 6.41
CA ARG A 265 -18.44 -3.87 6.66
C ARG A 265 -17.65 -4.46 7.84
N ILE A 266 -16.36 -4.18 7.94
CA ILE A 266 -15.50 -4.57 9.07
C ILE A 266 -15.99 -3.94 10.38
N ARG A 267 -16.38 -2.66 10.36
CA ARG A 267 -16.94 -1.93 11.50
C ARG A 267 -18.23 -2.59 12.02
N GLN A 268 -19.14 -2.95 11.11
CA GLN A 268 -20.38 -3.68 11.44
C GLN A 268 -20.08 -5.08 12.01
N ALA A 269 -19.17 -5.84 11.37
CA ALA A 269 -18.77 -7.16 11.85
C ALA A 269 -18.12 -7.11 13.25
N LYS A 270 -17.30 -6.09 13.55
CA LYS A 270 -16.72 -5.85 14.88
C LYS A 270 -17.79 -5.55 15.93
N GLU A 271 -18.82 -4.78 15.60
CA GLU A 271 -19.97 -4.57 16.51
C GLU A 271 -20.72 -5.88 16.76
N GLN A 272 -21.02 -6.65 15.70
CA GLN A 272 -21.72 -7.92 15.82
C GLN A 272 -20.93 -8.93 16.67
N ALA A 273 -19.62 -9.05 16.46
CA ALA A 273 -18.72 -9.87 17.26
C ALA A 273 -18.70 -9.42 18.73
N GLN A 274 -18.60 -8.12 18.99
CA GLN A 274 -18.62 -7.56 20.35
C GLN A 274 -19.98 -7.75 21.05
N SER A 275 -21.10 -7.74 20.32
CA SER A 275 -22.43 -8.06 20.87
C SER A 275 -22.56 -9.54 21.28
N ARG A 276 -21.92 -10.44 20.54
CA ARG A 276 -21.96 -11.89 20.77
C ARG A 276 -20.96 -12.36 21.82
N LYS A 277 -19.92 -11.55 22.10
CA LYS A 277 -18.78 -11.88 22.97
C LYS A 277 -19.14 -12.52 24.31
N ASP A 278 -19.99 -11.90 25.13
CA ASP A 278 -20.32 -12.43 26.47
C ASP A 278 -21.18 -13.71 26.41
N ILE A 279 -21.87 -13.98 25.31
CA ILE A 279 -22.50 -15.29 25.04
C ILE A 279 -21.43 -16.32 24.66
N LEU A 280 -20.48 -15.97 23.77
CA LEU A 280 -19.38 -16.86 23.36
C LEU A 280 -18.45 -17.22 24.54
N ASP A 281 -18.09 -16.23 25.36
CA ASP A 281 -17.35 -16.38 26.62
C ASP A 281 -18.05 -17.38 27.58
N LYS A 282 -19.38 -17.52 27.50
CA LYS A 282 -20.16 -18.49 28.28
C LYS A 282 -20.28 -19.85 27.59
N VAL A 283 -20.38 -19.88 26.25
CA VAL A 283 -20.34 -21.12 25.46
C VAL A 283 -19.04 -21.86 25.68
N GLU A 284 -17.89 -21.17 25.66
CA GLU A 284 -16.57 -21.77 25.96
C GLU A 284 -16.55 -22.41 27.37
N LYS A 285 -17.01 -21.67 28.39
CA LYS A 285 -17.08 -22.14 29.78
C LYS A 285 -18.04 -23.33 29.94
N TRP A 286 -19.13 -23.38 29.17
CA TRP A 286 -20.08 -24.49 29.15
C TRP A 286 -19.49 -25.72 28.43
N LYS A 287 -18.86 -25.55 27.26
CA LYS A 287 -18.17 -26.62 26.53
C LYS A 287 -17.11 -27.29 27.42
N HIS A 288 -16.22 -26.49 28.03
CA HIS A 288 -15.21 -27.01 28.95
C HIS A 288 -15.82 -27.75 30.17
N ALA A 289 -16.93 -27.24 30.73
CA ALA A 289 -17.62 -27.92 31.82
C ALA A 289 -18.27 -29.24 31.38
N SER A 290 -18.83 -29.30 30.17
CA SER A 290 -19.38 -30.54 29.58
C SER A 290 -18.28 -31.55 29.18
N GLU A 291 -17.07 -31.09 28.86
CA GLU A 291 -15.91 -31.96 28.63
C GLU A 291 -15.43 -32.60 29.95
N GLU A 292 -15.31 -31.83 31.03
CA GLU A 292 -15.00 -32.38 32.36
C GLU A 292 -16.15 -33.26 32.91
N GLU A 293 -17.41 -33.00 32.52
CA GLU A 293 -18.53 -33.90 32.80
C GLU A 293 -18.39 -35.25 32.11
N ASN A 294 -18.11 -35.26 30.81
CA ASN A 294 -17.98 -36.50 30.04
C ASN A 294 -16.75 -37.29 30.51
N TRP A 295 -15.63 -36.61 30.79
CA TRP A 295 -14.45 -37.23 31.39
C TRP A 295 -14.73 -37.82 32.78
N LEU A 296 -15.54 -37.15 33.62
CA LEU A 296 -15.96 -37.68 34.92
C LEU A 296 -16.88 -38.90 34.75
N ASP A 297 -17.81 -38.87 33.78
CA ASP A 297 -18.73 -39.98 33.46
C ASP A 297 -18.00 -41.22 32.92
N GLU A 298 -16.90 -41.04 32.18
CA GLU A 298 -15.99 -42.13 31.79
C GLU A 298 -15.21 -42.65 33.00
N TYR A 299 -14.61 -41.75 33.80
CA TYR A 299 -13.84 -42.14 34.98
C TYR A 299 -14.72 -42.75 36.08
N GLU A 300 -16.04 -42.49 36.14
CA GLU A 300 -16.98 -43.17 37.05
C GLU A 300 -17.45 -44.56 36.55
N LYS A 301 -17.09 -44.96 35.32
CA LYS A 301 -17.31 -46.33 34.77
C LYS A 301 -16.09 -47.24 34.86
N ASP A 302 -14.90 -46.67 35.09
CA ASP A 302 -13.64 -47.44 35.22
C ASP A 302 -13.59 -48.22 36.55
N GLU A 303 -13.76 -49.55 36.48
CA GLU A 303 -13.63 -50.42 37.66
C GLU A 303 -12.21 -50.44 38.25
N ASN A 304 -11.18 -50.16 37.44
CA ASN A 304 -9.78 -50.10 37.88
C ASN A 304 -9.38 -48.75 38.50
N ARG A 305 -10.32 -47.80 38.63
CA ARG A 305 -10.12 -46.44 39.15
C ARG A 305 -9.38 -46.34 40.49
N TYR A 306 -9.48 -47.37 41.32
CA TYR A 306 -8.85 -47.44 42.66
C TYR A 306 -7.64 -48.39 42.74
N CYS A 307 -7.26 -49.06 41.64
CA CYS A 307 -6.08 -49.92 41.58
C CYS A 307 -4.80 -49.08 41.79
N ALA A 308 -3.89 -49.55 42.65
CA ALA A 308 -2.82 -48.74 43.27
C ALA A 308 -1.62 -48.36 42.34
N GLY A 309 -1.90 -47.74 41.20
CA GLY A 309 -0.89 -47.26 40.24
C GLY A 309 -0.33 -45.85 40.54
N ARG A 310 0.81 -45.51 39.91
CA ARG A 310 1.35 -44.14 39.93
C ARG A 310 0.41 -43.19 39.17
N GLY A 311 -0.42 -42.45 39.90
CA GLY A 311 -1.24 -41.37 39.34
C GLY A 311 -2.63 -41.23 39.96
N VAL A 312 -3.17 -42.27 40.62
CA VAL A 312 -4.55 -42.32 41.14
C VAL A 312 -4.94 -41.06 41.93
N HIS A 313 -4.09 -40.60 42.85
CA HIS A 313 -4.34 -39.40 43.66
C HIS A 313 -4.44 -38.09 42.83
N LYS A 314 -3.82 -38.01 41.64
CA LYS A 314 -4.01 -36.88 40.70
C LYS A 314 -5.38 -36.98 40.01
N ASN A 315 -5.74 -38.16 39.53
CA ASN A 315 -7.02 -38.38 38.83
C ASN A 315 -8.21 -38.20 39.79
N LEU A 316 -8.09 -38.69 41.02
CA LEU A 316 -9.08 -38.46 42.08
C LEU A 316 -9.24 -36.97 42.41
N LYS A 317 -8.14 -36.19 42.45
CA LYS A 317 -8.20 -34.73 42.60
C LYS A 317 -8.83 -34.02 41.39
N ARG A 318 -8.60 -34.49 40.16
CA ARG A 318 -9.34 -33.98 38.98
C ARG A 318 -10.83 -34.30 39.10
N ALA A 319 -11.20 -35.51 39.52
CA ALA A 319 -12.61 -35.90 39.69
C ALA A 319 -13.36 -35.07 40.73
N GLU A 320 -12.75 -34.76 41.88
CA GLU A 320 -13.36 -33.83 42.85
C GLU A 320 -13.50 -32.41 42.28
N LYS A 321 -12.50 -31.92 41.52
CA LYS A 321 -12.60 -30.62 40.81
C LYS A 321 -13.71 -30.64 39.74
N ALA A 322 -13.82 -31.74 38.99
CA ALA A 322 -14.84 -31.94 37.95
C ALA A 322 -16.23 -32.01 38.58
N ARG A 323 -16.44 -32.75 39.67
CA ARG A 323 -17.70 -32.78 40.44
C ARG A 323 -18.16 -31.38 40.88
N LEU A 324 -17.23 -30.53 41.31
CA LEU A 324 -17.47 -29.12 41.67
C LEU A 324 -17.69 -28.17 40.48
N MET A 325 -17.48 -28.64 39.25
CA MET A 325 -17.79 -27.94 37.99
C MET A 325 -19.12 -28.44 37.41
N VAL A 326 -19.32 -29.76 37.37
CA VAL A 326 -20.54 -30.47 36.95
C VAL A 326 -21.76 -30.03 37.75
N SER A 327 -21.62 -29.80 39.06
CA SER A 327 -22.71 -29.26 39.90
C SER A 327 -23.11 -27.81 39.57
N LYS A 328 -22.31 -27.07 38.80
CA LYS A 328 -22.56 -25.69 38.36
C LYS A 328 -23.04 -25.60 36.92
N ILE A 329 -23.05 -26.70 36.17
CA ILE A 329 -23.56 -26.74 34.79
C ILE A 329 -25.04 -26.30 34.68
N PRO A 330 -25.98 -26.70 35.56
CA PRO A 330 -27.39 -26.29 35.41
C PRO A 330 -27.54 -24.78 35.37
N SER A 331 -26.99 -24.09 36.39
CA SER A 331 -27.07 -22.64 36.48
C SER A 331 -26.21 -21.93 35.43
N LEU A 332 -25.12 -22.55 34.93
CA LEU A 332 -24.37 -22.00 33.79
C LEU A 332 -25.20 -22.03 32.51
N VAL A 333 -25.93 -23.12 32.23
CA VAL A 333 -26.81 -23.27 31.06
C VAL A 333 -28.02 -22.34 31.17
N GLU A 334 -28.68 -22.26 32.33
CA GLU A 334 -29.75 -21.29 32.59
C GLU A 334 -29.28 -19.83 32.35
N ASN A 335 -28.09 -19.48 32.87
CA ASN A 335 -27.47 -18.16 32.67
C ASN A 335 -26.88 -17.94 31.26
N LEU A 336 -26.96 -18.93 30.37
CA LEU A 336 -26.60 -18.80 28.95
C LEU A 336 -27.87 -18.69 28.10
N MET A 337 -28.86 -19.56 28.32
CA MET A 337 -30.18 -19.49 27.69
C MET A 337 -30.87 -18.15 27.94
N SER A 338 -30.77 -17.59 29.16
CA SER A 338 -31.37 -16.29 29.49
C SER A 338 -30.68 -15.12 28.75
N LYS A 339 -29.35 -15.18 28.57
CA LYS A 339 -28.61 -14.17 27.80
C LYS A 339 -28.85 -14.28 26.29
N ILE A 340 -28.99 -15.50 25.76
CA ILE A 340 -29.39 -15.72 24.37
C ILE A 340 -30.78 -15.13 24.14
N LYS A 341 -31.78 -15.50 24.96
CA LYS A 341 -33.15 -14.97 24.88
C LYS A 341 -33.22 -13.43 25.00
N ALA A 342 -32.33 -12.82 25.78
CA ALA A 342 -32.19 -11.36 25.86
C ALA A 342 -31.58 -10.75 24.58
N TRP A 343 -30.50 -11.32 24.04
CA TRP A 343 -29.85 -10.85 22.80
C TRP A 343 -30.78 -11.02 21.59
N GLU A 344 -31.52 -12.12 21.50
CA GLU A 344 -32.50 -12.38 20.44
C GLU A 344 -33.66 -11.36 20.49
N ALA A 345 -34.09 -10.96 21.70
CA ALA A 345 -35.10 -9.92 21.89
C ALA A 345 -34.56 -8.49 21.60
N GLU A 346 -33.28 -8.22 21.87
CA GLU A 346 -32.64 -6.94 21.55
C GLU A 346 -32.41 -6.77 20.03
N ARG A 347 -31.93 -7.82 19.37
CA ARG A 347 -31.51 -7.78 17.96
C ARG A 347 -32.59 -8.24 16.97
N GLY A 348 -33.71 -8.80 17.45
CA GLY A 348 -34.84 -9.24 16.62
C GLY A 348 -34.55 -10.45 15.72
N ALA A 349 -33.49 -11.20 16.01
CA ALA A 349 -32.99 -12.31 15.20
C ALA A 349 -32.50 -13.47 16.07
N GLN A 350 -32.57 -14.70 15.56
CA GLN A 350 -32.13 -15.90 16.29
C GLN A 350 -30.62 -15.96 16.46
N PHE A 351 -30.15 -16.44 17.62
CA PHE A 351 -28.72 -16.67 17.85
C PHE A 351 -28.28 -17.98 17.20
N LEU A 352 -27.84 -17.90 15.95
CA LEU A 352 -27.12 -18.99 15.29
C LEU A 352 -25.67 -19.04 15.78
N TYR A 353 -25.16 -20.25 16.01
CA TYR A 353 -23.76 -20.59 16.29
C TYR A 353 -23.37 -21.67 15.27
N ASP A 354 -22.44 -21.36 14.37
CA ASP A 354 -22.03 -22.26 13.28
C ASP A 354 -23.23 -22.85 12.50
N LYS A 355 -24.14 -21.97 12.06
CA LYS A 355 -25.44 -22.22 11.38
C LYS A 355 -26.58 -22.77 12.26
N GLU A 356 -26.31 -23.32 13.43
CA GLU A 356 -27.33 -23.96 14.27
C GLU A 356 -27.87 -23.03 15.38
N PRO A 357 -29.17 -23.06 15.72
CA PRO A 357 -29.73 -22.27 16.82
C PRO A 357 -29.16 -22.71 18.19
N LEU A 358 -28.31 -21.88 18.79
CA LEU A 358 -27.59 -22.20 20.02
C LEU A 358 -28.54 -22.48 21.20
N LEU A 359 -29.66 -21.75 21.27
CA LEU A 359 -30.68 -21.96 22.30
C LEU A 359 -31.21 -23.40 22.27
N ARG A 360 -31.51 -23.92 21.08
CA ARG A 360 -32.01 -25.29 20.89
C ARG A 360 -30.97 -26.33 21.32
N GLN A 361 -29.70 -26.13 20.96
CA GLN A 361 -28.61 -27.02 21.39
C GLN A 361 -28.51 -27.14 22.92
N LEU A 362 -28.76 -26.04 23.64
CA LEU A 362 -28.76 -26.01 25.10
C LEU A 362 -29.99 -26.67 25.70
N GLU A 363 -31.17 -26.44 25.12
CA GLU A 363 -32.42 -27.10 25.53
C GLU A 363 -32.30 -28.63 25.31
N ASP A 364 -31.84 -29.08 24.13
CA ASP A 364 -31.54 -30.50 23.84
C ASP A 364 -30.49 -31.08 24.81
N TYR A 365 -29.42 -30.33 25.14
CA TYR A 365 -28.41 -30.75 26.13
C TYR A 365 -29.02 -30.96 27.53
N THR A 366 -29.91 -30.08 28.00
CA THR A 366 -30.56 -30.25 29.31
C THR A 366 -31.42 -31.52 29.37
N VAL A 367 -32.16 -31.85 28.30
CA VAL A 367 -32.95 -33.09 28.21
C VAL A 367 -32.04 -34.33 28.20
N GLN A 368 -30.99 -34.33 27.38
CA GLN A 368 -30.01 -35.42 27.34
C GLN A 368 -29.32 -35.64 28.70
N ARG A 369 -29.05 -34.55 29.43
CA ARG A 369 -28.44 -34.60 30.76
C ARG A 369 -29.39 -35.19 31.80
N GLN A 370 -30.66 -34.77 31.81
CA GLN A 370 -31.69 -35.36 32.67
C GLN A 370 -31.87 -36.86 32.37
N HIS A 371 -31.83 -37.29 31.10
CA HIS A 371 -31.86 -38.71 30.75
C HIS A 371 -30.66 -39.48 31.32
N ARG A 372 -29.44 -38.95 31.20
CA ARG A 372 -28.23 -39.57 31.80
C ARG A 372 -28.32 -39.66 33.33
N GLU A 373 -28.86 -38.65 34.00
CA GLU A 373 -29.07 -38.67 35.46
C GLU A 373 -30.16 -39.68 35.86
N GLU A 374 -31.23 -39.80 35.09
CA GLU A 374 -32.31 -40.79 35.29
C GLU A 374 -31.85 -42.23 35.01
N GLU A 375 -30.97 -42.46 34.03
CA GLU A 375 -30.32 -43.77 33.83
C GLU A 375 -29.38 -44.12 34.99
N LYS A 376 -28.61 -43.15 35.49
CA LYS A 376 -27.81 -43.32 36.72
C LYS A 376 -28.70 -43.58 37.95
N ARG A 377 -29.93 -43.07 37.98
CA ARG A 377 -30.92 -43.38 39.04
C ARG A 377 -31.46 -44.80 38.90
N ARG A 378 -32.01 -45.16 37.73
CA ARG A 378 -32.58 -46.49 37.45
C ARG A 378 -31.57 -47.61 37.65
N THR A 379 -30.31 -47.45 37.23
CA THR A 379 -29.25 -48.45 37.47
C THR A 379 -28.88 -48.61 38.95
N ARG A 380 -28.88 -47.53 39.74
CA ARG A 380 -28.71 -47.59 41.20
C ARG A 380 -29.89 -48.28 41.89
N GLU A 381 -31.11 -48.06 41.43
CA GLU A 381 -32.32 -48.72 41.93
C GLU A 381 -32.34 -50.22 41.56
N GLN A 382 -31.99 -50.57 40.33
CA GLN A 382 -31.84 -51.95 39.89
C GLN A 382 -30.74 -52.69 40.66
N LYS A 383 -29.59 -52.06 40.92
CA LYS A 383 -28.53 -52.64 41.74
C LYS A 383 -28.99 -52.92 43.18
N LYS A 384 -29.74 -52.00 43.80
CA LYS A 384 -30.34 -52.22 45.13
C LYS A 384 -31.32 -53.39 45.14
N LEU A 385 -32.17 -53.53 44.12
CA LEU A 385 -33.10 -54.66 44.00
C LEU A 385 -32.34 -56.00 43.83
N GLN A 386 -31.26 -56.00 43.04
CA GLN A 386 -30.41 -57.19 42.88
C GLN A 386 -29.67 -57.55 44.19
N GLU A 387 -29.21 -56.55 44.94
CA GLU A 387 -28.57 -56.70 46.25
C GLU A 387 -29.54 -57.19 47.34
N GLN A 388 -30.80 -56.71 47.31
CA GLN A 388 -31.89 -57.22 48.14
C GLN A 388 -32.24 -58.69 47.81
N LEU A 389 -32.39 -59.03 46.53
CA LEU A 389 -32.64 -60.41 46.09
C LEU A 389 -31.46 -61.36 46.37
N ALA A 390 -30.23 -60.84 46.44
CA ALA A 390 -29.07 -61.61 46.91
C ALA A 390 -29.14 -61.83 48.42
N SER A 391 -29.40 -60.78 49.20
CA SER A 391 -29.54 -60.84 50.66
C SER A 391 -30.70 -61.75 51.11
N GLU A 392 -31.81 -61.75 50.38
CA GLU A 392 -32.96 -62.64 50.62
C GLU A 392 -32.60 -64.10 50.34
N LYS A 393 -31.86 -64.38 49.26
CA LYS A 393 -31.35 -65.74 48.98
C LYS A 393 -30.35 -66.22 50.03
N GLU A 394 -29.46 -65.34 50.50
CA GLU A 394 -28.54 -65.66 51.61
C GLU A 394 -29.28 -65.91 52.93
N ALA A 395 -30.36 -65.17 53.20
CA ALA A 395 -31.22 -65.40 54.36
C ALA A 395 -32.01 -66.72 54.28
N VAL A 396 -32.48 -67.11 53.09
CA VAL A 396 -33.20 -68.37 52.86
C VAL A 396 -32.27 -69.58 52.93
N PHE A 397 -31.01 -69.48 52.47
CA PHE A 397 -30.01 -70.54 52.55
C PHE A 397 -29.20 -70.53 53.86
N GLY A 398 -29.83 -70.15 54.98
CA GLY A 398 -29.19 -69.97 56.28
C GLY A 398 -28.58 -71.24 56.91
N SER A 399 -27.34 -71.58 56.55
CA SER A 399 -26.54 -72.59 57.25
C SER A 399 -25.04 -72.25 57.25
N ARG A 400 -24.45 -72.16 58.45
CA ARG A 400 -23.00 -72.04 58.66
C ARG A 400 -22.37 -73.42 58.86
N PRO A 401 -21.25 -73.73 58.19
CA PRO A 401 -20.26 -74.68 58.70
C PRO A 401 -19.33 -73.97 59.70
N ASN A 402 -19.28 -74.46 60.94
CA ASN A 402 -18.27 -74.06 61.93
C ASN A 402 -17.02 -74.93 61.74
N VAL A 403 -15.89 -74.34 61.32
CA VAL A 403 -14.59 -75.03 61.23
C VAL A 403 -13.55 -74.31 62.09
N LYS A 404 -12.71 -75.09 62.75
CA LYS A 404 -11.88 -74.67 63.90
C LYS A 404 -10.59 -73.95 63.49
N LYS A 405 -10.10 -73.07 64.36
CA LYS A 405 -8.75 -72.50 64.36
C LYS A 405 -7.65 -73.57 64.48
N PRO A 406 -6.42 -73.26 64.04
CA PRO A 406 -5.21 -73.45 64.84
C PRO A 406 -4.73 -72.14 65.50
N LEU A 407 -3.86 -72.23 66.50
CA LEU A 407 -3.51 -71.13 67.43
C LEU A 407 -2.42 -70.18 66.91
N GLY A 408 -2.46 -68.94 67.41
CA GLY A 408 -1.40 -67.93 67.36
C GLY A 408 -1.65 -66.87 68.44
N GLN A 409 -0.73 -66.75 69.41
CA GLN A 409 -0.78 -65.98 70.67
C GLN A 409 -1.43 -64.56 70.57
N SER A 410 -2.38 -64.19 71.43
CA SER A 410 -2.20 -63.60 72.80
C SER A 410 -1.61 -62.18 72.76
N ASN A 411 -2.22 -61.12 73.32
CA ASN A 411 -2.66 -60.98 74.72
C ASN A 411 -3.99 -60.19 74.96
N HIS A 412 -4.50 -60.30 76.20
CA HIS A 412 -5.56 -59.49 76.86
C HIS A 412 -5.06 -58.07 77.24
N ASN A 413 -5.83 -57.06 77.70
CA ASN A 413 -7.21 -56.94 78.27
C ASN A 413 -8.00 -55.77 77.60
N THR A 414 -9.34 -55.61 77.59
CA THR A 414 -10.37 -55.48 78.68
C THR A 414 -10.14 -54.22 79.56
N MET A 415 -11.09 -53.31 79.88
CA MET A 415 -12.56 -53.27 80.00
C MET A 415 -13.18 -51.95 79.47
N VAL A 416 -14.37 -51.92 78.82
CA VAL A 416 -15.75 -51.69 79.35
C VAL A 416 -16.00 -50.35 80.09
N GLY A 417 -16.94 -49.53 79.60
CA GLY A 417 -17.59 -48.45 80.38
C GLY A 417 -18.10 -47.21 79.61
N THR A 418 -19.40 -47.12 79.34
CA THR A 418 -20.13 -45.85 79.05
C THR A 418 -20.69 -45.29 80.37
N PRO A 419 -20.80 -43.95 80.61
CA PRO A 419 -21.97 -43.22 80.08
C PRO A 419 -21.85 -41.68 79.86
N VAL A 420 -22.90 -41.18 79.20
CA VAL A 420 -23.53 -39.83 79.15
C VAL A 420 -23.08 -38.71 80.15
N ALA A 421 -22.55 -37.61 79.58
CA ALA A 421 -22.74 -36.16 79.85
C ALA A 421 -22.73 -35.52 81.27
N ARG A 422 -22.08 -34.33 81.42
CA ARG A 422 -22.72 -32.98 81.61
C ARG A 422 -21.82 -31.89 82.31
N ARG A 423 -21.47 -30.82 81.55
CA ARG A 423 -21.21 -29.39 81.95
C ARG A 423 -20.00 -28.95 82.82
N VAL A 424 -19.38 -27.83 82.38
CA VAL A 424 -18.89 -26.65 83.17
C VAL A 424 -17.59 -26.86 84.02
N ALA A 425 -16.63 -25.93 84.18
CA ALA A 425 -16.52 -24.49 83.82
C ALA A 425 -15.12 -24.09 83.28
N THR A 426 -14.98 -22.85 82.79
CA THR A 426 -13.70 -22.11 82.69
C THR A 426 -13.36 -21.41 84.04
N PRO A 427 -12.11 -20.93 84.21
CA PRO A 427 -11.93 -19.47 84.16
C PRO A 427 -10.65 -19.00 83.43
N SER A 428 -10.50 -17.69 83.23
CA SER A 428 -9.40 -17.05 82.48
C SER A 428 -8.52 -16.12 83.33
N GLY A 429 -7.28 -15.90 82.86
CA GLY A 429 -6.39 -14.78 83.22
C GLY A 429 -4.92 -15.16 83.05
N ARG A 430 -3.96 -14.24 82.81
CA ARG A 430 -3.96 -12.82 82.37
C ARG A 430 -2.51 -12.52 81.84
N LEU A 431 -2.26 -11.29 81.39
CA LEU A 431 -0.98 -10.63 80.97
C LEU A 431 0.35 -11.19 81.56
N GLY A 432 1.54 -11.08 80.94
CA GLY A 432 1.96 -10.46 79.66
C GLY A 432 3.38 -9.81 79.71
N ILE A 433 3.87 -9.32 78.55
CA ILE A 433 4.91 -8.25 78.35
C ILE A 433 6.44 -8.58 78.47
N SER A 434 7.17 -8.29 77.38
CA SER A 434 8.63 -7.99 77.24
C SER A 434 9.67 -9.12 77.46
N GLY A 435 10.90 -9.08 76.90
CA GLY A 435 11.57 -8.10 76.00
C GLY A 435 12.62 -8.78 75.08
N SER A 436 13.06 -8.17 73.95
CA SER A 436 14.35 -7.43 73.80
C SER A 436 15.61 -8.18 74.27
N LYS A 437 16.77 -8.21 73.59
CA LYS A 437 17.43 -7.32 72.58
C LYS A 437 18.61 -8.16 71.96
N GLU A 438 19.27 -7.97 70.80
CA GLU A 438 19.30 -7.01 69.66
C GLU A 438 20.18 -7.59 68.50
N ARG A 439 20.26 -6.92 67.33
CA ARG A 439 21.34 -6.94 66.27
C ARG A 439 21.38 -8.08 65.22
N ARG A 440 21.68 -7.80 63.93
CA ARG A 440 21.71 -6.53 63.16
C ARG A 440 21.61 -6.81 61.63
N ASP A 441 20.92 -5.92 60.94
CA ASP A 441 20.87 -5.58 59.49
C ASP A 441 22.13 -5.93 58.64
N SER A 442 22.09 -6.12 57.30
CA SER A 442 21.14 -5.55 56.33
C SER A 442 21.24 -6.16 54.91
N ILE A 443 20.22 -5.91 54.07
CA ILE A 443 20.20 -5.83 52.58
C ILE A 443 20.77 -7.01 51.75
N ARG A 444 19.89 -7.63 50.92
CA ARG A 444 20.09 -7.77 49.46
C ARG A 444 18.79 -8.02 48.71
N VAL A 445 18.69 -7.46 47.50
CA VAL A 445 17.55 -7.59 46.57
C VAL A 445 18.06 -8.22 45.28
N GLY A 446 17.24 -9.09 44.67
CA GLY A 446 17.29 -9.36 43.23
C GLY A 446 17.86 -10.71 42.80
N GLY A 447 17.02 -11.49 42.11
CA GLY A 447 17.40 -11.94 40.77
C GLY A 447 17.65 -13.44 40.53
N LEU A 448 16.84 -13.96 39.60
CA LEU A 448 17.18 -14.95 38.56
C LEU A 448 17.23 -16.44 38.93
N ILE A 449 17.00 -17.22 37.86
CA ILE A 449 16.66 -18.64 37.82
C ILE A 449 17.84 -19.42 37.22
N PRO A 450 18.23 -20.60 37.77
CA PRO A 450 19.18 -21.48 37.10
C PRO A 450 18.61 -22.08 35.81
N VAL A 451 19.35 -21.93 34.71
CA VAL A 451 19.00 -22.49 33.39
C VAL A 451 19.05 -24.03 33.41
N ASN A 452 18.16 -24.68 32.65
CA ASN A 452 18.31 -26.09 32.30
C ASN A 452 18.45 -26.23 30.77
N PHE A 453 19.52 -26.87 30.31
CA PHE A 453 19.87 -26.98 28.89
C PHE A 453 19.10 -28.10 28.19
N VAL A 454 18.79 -27.90 26.91
CA VAL A 454 18.43 -28.97 25.96
C VAL A 454 19.48 -28.98 24.85
N ALA A 455 19.98 -30.17 24.51
CA ALA A 455 21.05 -30.33 23.53
C ALA A 455 20.52 -30.34 22.08
N LEU A 456 21.31 -29.79 21.17
CA LEU A 456 21.17 -29.95 19.72
C LEU A 456 22.21 -30.98 19.20
N PRO A 457 21.95 -31.67 18.07
CA PRO A 457 22.87 -32.64 17.51
C PRO A 457 24.17 -32.00 16.98
N LYS A 458 25.19 -32.83 16.76
CA LYS A 458 26.46 -32.43 16.13
C LYS A 458 26.41 -32.63 14.61
N ASP A 459 27.01 -31.71 13.87
CA ASP A 459 27.53 -31.95 12.53
C ASP A 459 28.98 -32.46 12.59
N ASP A 460 29.37 -33.29 11.61
CA ASP A 460 30.73 -33.84 11.50
C ASP A 460 31.65 -32.95 10.63
N PRO A 461 32.96 -32.83 10.96
CA PRO A 461 33.91 -32.02 10.20
C PRO A 461 34.44 -32.75 8.95
N VAL A 462 34.32 -32.12 7.79
CA VAL A 462 34.95 -32.59 6.54
C VAL A 462 36.48 -32.51 6.64
N SER A 463 37.17 -33.60 6.31
CA SER A 463 38.63 -33.68 6.33
C SER A 463 39.27 -33.07 5.08
N ARG A 464 40.50 -32.53 5.22
CA ARG A 464 41.36 -32.12 4.09
C ARG A 464 42.28 -33.26 3.67
N GLY A 465 42.41 -33.49 2.37
CA GLY A 465 43.43 -34.36 1.79
C GLY A 465 43.49 -34.26 0.27
N ASN A 466 44.64 -33.81 -0.24
CA ASN A 466 44.97 -33.55 -1.65
C ASN A 466 44.06 -32.55 -2.38
#